data_AF-A0A388PA48-F1
#
_entry.id   AF-A0A388PA48-F1
#
_cell.length_a   1.000
_cell.length_b   1.000
_cell.length_c   1.000
_cell.angle_alpha   90.00
_cell.angle_beta   90.00
_cell.angle_gamma   90.00
#
_symmetry.space_group_name_H-M   'P 1'
#
loop_
_entity.id
_entity.type
_entity.pdbx_description
1 polymer ?
#
loop_
_entity_poly.entity_id
_entity_poly.type
_entity_poly.pdbx_seq_one_letter_code
_entity_poly.pdbx_strand_id
1 'polypeptide(L)' 'MLPVENSLALYKTSRAASLEIIKRLEVAQLSNAGVHTESGAYDLKKWFSSYINHPRDHANQLLAD' A
#
# COMPACT_ATOMS: atom_id res chain seq x y z
N MET A 1 22.31 -16.01 -6.94
CA MET A 1 21.21 -15.06 -6.66
C MET A 1 21.76 -13.65 -6.77
N LEU A 2 21.00 -12.71 -7.32
CA LEU A 2 21.39 -11.30 -7.35
C LEU A 2 21.00 -10.61 -6.02
N PRO A 3 21.71 -9.56 -5.59
CA PRO A 3 21.38 -8.81 -4.39
C PRO A 3 19.99 -8.15 -4.49
N VAL A 4 19.28 -8.08 -3.36
CA VAL A 4 17.92 -7.48 -3.25
C VAL A 4 17.85 -6.37 -2.20
N GLU A 5 18.97 -6.04 -1.57
CA GLU A 5 19.07 -5.14 -0.43
C GLU A 5 18.55 -3.74 -0.78
N ASN A 6 18.87 -3.23 -1.98
CA ASN A 6 18.39 -1.93 -2.45
C ASN A 6 16.87 -1.91 -2.61
N SER A 7 16.27 -2.98 -3.12
CA SER A 7 14.81 -3.09 -3.26
C SER A 7 14.13 -3.13 -1.89
N LEU A 8 14.72 -3.85 -0.93
CA LEU A 8 14.22 -3.89 0.45
C LEU A 8 14.34 -2.53 1.15
N ALA A 9 15.44 -1.81 0.94
CA ALA A 9 15.64 -0.47 1.48
C ALA A 9 14.61 0.51 0.91
N LEU A 10 14.40 0.51 -0.41
CA LEU A 10 13.39 1.33 -1.08
C LEU A 10 11.98 1.02 -0.54
N TYR A 11 11.63 -0.26 -0.41
CA TYR A 11 10.34 -0.68 0.13
C TYR A 11 10.10 -0.13 1.55
N LYS A 12 11.09 -0.26 2.45
CA LYS A 12 10.98 0.26 3.82
C LYS A 12 10.80 1.77 3.84
N THR A 13 11.59 2.51 3.06
CA THR A 13 11.50 3.97 2.96
C THR A 13 10.15 4.42 2.41
N SER A 14 9.64 3.75 1.37
CA SER A 14 8.30 4.04 0.79
C SER A 14 7.18 3.87 1.83
N ARG A 15 7.24 2.83 2.66
CA ARG A 15 6.26 2.62 3.74
C ARG A 15 6.36 3.67 4.84
N ALA A 16 7.57 4.07 5.24
CA ALA A 16 7.77 5.12 6.23
C ALA A 16 7.20 6.47 5.74
N ALA A 17 7.53 6.88 4.51
CA ALA A 17 7.00 8.11 3.91
C ALA A 17 5.46 8.08 3.80
N SER A 18 4.89 6.94 3.43
CA SER A 18 3.43 6.78 3.36
C SER A 18 2.77 6.93 4.74
N LEU A 19 3.38 6.36 5.79
CA LEU A 19 2.86 6.45 7.16
C LEU A 19 2.80 7.89 7.66
N GLU A 20 3.80 8.71 7.33
CA GLU A 20 3.80 10.13 7.68
C GLU A 20 2.57 10.86 7.11
N ILE A 21 2.24 10.60 5.84
CA ILE A 21 1.06 11.20 5.20
C ILE A 21 -0.22 10.69 5.87
N ILE A 22 -0.33 9.38 6.11
CA ILE A 22 -1.51 8.78 6.75
C ILE A 22 -1.77 9.36 8.14
N LYS A 23 -0.72 9.63 8.92
CA LYS A 23 -0.83 10.23 10.26
C LYS A 23 -1.40 11.65 10.26
N ARG A 24 -1.50 12.31 9.11
CA ARG A 24 -2.10 13.65 8.95
C ARG A 24 -3.59 13.59 8.61
N LEU A 25 -4.15 12.40 8.43
CA LEU A 25 -5.56 12.23 8.09
C LEU A 25 -6.43 12.18 9.34
N GLU A 26 -7.56 12.87 9.27
CA GLU A 26 -8.67 12.68 10.19
C GLU A 26 -9.50 11.46 9.78
N VAL A 27 -10.13 10.78 10.73
CA VAL A 27 -10.94 9.58 10.47
C VAL A 27 -12.08 9.85 9.48
N ALA A 28 -12.65 11.06 9.51
CA ALA A 28 -13.69 11.47 8.56
C ALA A 28 -13.18 11.51 7.11
N GLN A 29 -11.89 11.78 6.89
CA GLN A 29 -11.29 11.84 5.55
C GLN A 29 -11.15 10.44 4.92
N LEU A 30 -11.37 9.36 5.67
CA LEU A 30 -11.35 8.00 5.11
C LEU A 30 -12.41 7.78 4.03
N SER A 31 -13.48 8.59 4.00
CA SER A 31 -14.47 8.56 2.91
C SER A 31 -14.09 9.41 1.70
N ASN A 32 -12.95 10.12 1.72
CA ASN A 32 -12.49 10.84 0.53
C ASN A 32 -12.23 9.82 -0.59
N ALA A 33 -12.75 10.11 -1.77
CA ALA A 33 -12.69 9.21 -2.90
C ALA A 33 -12.26 9.93 -4.18
N GLY A 34 -11.47 9.21 -4.98
CA GLY A 34 -11.27 9.52 -6.39
C GLY A 34 -12.07 8.57 -7.27
N VAL A 35 -11.90 8.70 -8.59
CA VAL A 35 -12.46 7.76 -9.58
C VAL A 35 -11.30 6.99 -10.21
N HIS A 36 -11.27 5.68 -9.99
CA HIS A 36 -10.40 4.76 -10.69
C HIS A 36 -11.03 4.42 -12.04
N THR A 37 -10.27 4.49 -13.14
CA THR A 37 -10.80 4.27 -14.50
C THR A 37 -11.43 2.90 -14.69
N GLU A 38 -10.95 1.88 -13.95
CA GLU A 38 -11.45 0.51 -14.05
C GLU A 38 -12.39 0.10 -12.91
N SER A 39 -12.31 0.78 -11.76
CA SER A 39 -12.98 0.34 -10.51
C SER A 39 -14.03 1.33 -10.00
N GLY A 40 -14.22 2.45 -10.70
CA GLY A 40 -15.15 3.51 -10.31
C GLY A 40 -14.71 4.21 -9.01
N ALA A 41 -15.66 4.56 -8.16
CA ALA A 41 -15.38 5.26 -6.91
C ALA A 41 -14.45 4.46 -5.99
N TYR A 42 -13.31 5.06 -5.66
CA TYR A 42 -12.23 4.45 -4.90
C TYR A 42 -11.85 5.35 -3.72
N ASP A 43 -12.29 4.95 -2.52
CA ASP A 43 -12.06 5.70 -1.28
C ASP A 43 -10.77 5.25 -0.58
N LEU A 44 -10.33 6.04 0.41
CA LEU A 44 -9.14 5.72 1.20
C LEU A 44 -9.28 4.41 1.98
N LYS A 45 -10.50 3.97 2.33
CA LYS A 45 -10.73 2.68 3.00
C LYS A 45 -10.40 1.50 2.09
N LYS A 46 -10.86 1.55 0.83
CA LYS A 46 -10.50 0.57 -0.21
C LYS A 46 -9.00 0.60 -0.45
N TRP A 47 -8.42 1.80 -0.60
CA TRP A 47 -6.98 1.96 -0.80
C TRP A 47 -6.16 1.31 0.33
N PHE A 48 -6.47 1.62 1.60
CA PHE A 48 -5.78 1.01 2.74
C PHE A 48 -5.93 -0.51 2.75
N SER A 49 -7.13 -1.04 2.56
CA SER A 49 -7.38 -2.48 2.55
C SER A 49 -6.54 -3.18 1.48
N SER A 50 -6.53 -2.65 0.24
CA SER A 50 -5.72 -3.20 -0.85
C SER A 50 -4.23 -3.11 -0.56
N TYR A 51 -3.72 -1.94 -0.15
CA TYR A 51 -2.26 -1.72 0.01
C TYR A 51 -1.66 -2.34 1.27
N ILE A 52 -2.50 -2.67 2.26
CA ILE A 52 -2.13 -3.48 3.43
C ILE A 52 -1.97 -4.96 3.04
N ASN A 53 -2.85 -5.47 2.17
CA ASN A 53 -2.83 -6.88 1.77
C ASN A 53 -1.80 -7.17 0.67
N HIS A 54 -1.63 -6.26 -0.29
CA HIS A 54 -0.72 -6.43 -1.42
C HIS A 54 0.70 -6.95 -1.07
N PRO A 55 1.43 -6.40 -0.09
CA PRO A 55 2.74 -6.94 0.27
C PRO A 55 2.68 -8.32 0.95
N ARG A 56 1.58 -8.64 1.63
CA ARG A 56 1.36 -9.98 2.21
C ARG A 56 1.07 -11.00 1.12
N ASP A 57 0.28 -10.60 0.12
CA ASP A 57 -0.02 -11.44 -1.03
C ASP A 57 1.26 -11.76 -1.82
N HIS A 58 2.14 -10.77 -2.02
CA HIS A 58 3.45 -11.02 -2.62
C HIS A 58 4.35 -11.90 -1.73
N ALA A 59 4.34 -11.72 -0.41
CA ALA A 59 5.09 -12.60 0.48
C ALA A 59 4.60 -14.05 0.36
N ASN A 60 3.28 -14.26 0.24
CA ASN A 60 2.70 -15.58 0.01
C ASN A 60 3.10 -16.16 -1.36
N GLN A 61 3.16 -15.35 -2.42
CA GLN A 61 3.65 -15.78 -3.73
C GLN A 61 5.12 -16.25 -3.68
N LEU A 62 5.96 -15.59 -2.88
CA LEU A 62 7.37 -15.98 -2.72
C LEU A 62 7.55 -17.28 -1.93
N LEU A 63 6.54 -17.67 -1.15
CA LEU A 63 6.54 -18.90 -0.34
C LEU A 63 5.78 -20.04 -1.03
N ALA A 64 5.13 -19.78 -2.16
CA ALA A 64 4.40 -20.79 -2.91
C ALA A 64 5.38 -21.66 -3.71
N ASP A 65 5.15 -22.98 -3.68
CA ASP A 65 5.93 -24.00 -4.40
C ASP A 65 5.76 -23.92 -5.92
#